data_AF-A6GK22-F1
#
_entry.id   AF-A6GK22-F1
#
_cell.length_a   1.000
_cell.length_b   1.000
_cell.length_c   1.000
_cell.angle_alpha   90.00
_cell.angle_beta   90.00
_cell.angle_gamma   90.00
#
_symmetry.space_group_name_H-M   'P 1'
#
loop_
_entity.id
_entity.type
_entity.pdbx_description
1 polymer ?
#
loop_
_entity_poly.entity_id
_entity_poly.type
_entity_poly.pdbx_seq_one_letter_code
_entity_poly.pdbx_strand_id
1 'polypeptide(L)'
;MRPFPLFLALALTTAACADDTADIDPKADSDSDTDSDSDSGSDSGSDSDSDTDSGSDSDSTGEESWLPPECVDVSTPYFGDCREALVEACASFTSEADCPTQDPLQFDGGSYEVHCGWNEVTRVSDEASCTVEAPTMRCMAGVVPGSIGCASACPVDAPDLYSAFEVFNDDEFVAPGCTADGFAISWLDSSGLCAINIDPPAPSICDCAQAVCDAG
;
A
#
# COMPACT_ATOMS: atom_id res chain seq x y z
N MET A 1 53.35 -17.12 -25.29
CA MET A 1 52.59 -15.88 -25.54
C MET A 1 51.19 -16.09 -24.99
N ARG A 2 50.85 -15.44 -23.88
CA ARG A 2 49.52 -15.48 -23.23
C ARG A 2 49.00 -14.04 -23.22
N PRO A 3 47.77 -13.76 -23.67
CA PRO A 3 47.19 -12.43 -23.56
C PRO A 3 46.65 -12.21 -22.15
N PHE A 4 46.95 -11.03 -21.58
CA PHE A 4 46.32 -10.49 -20.37
C PHE A 4 44.98 -9.85 -20.74
N PRO A 5 43.92 -9.99 -19.93
CA PRO A 5 42.74 -9.17 -20.08
C PRO A 5 42.96 -7.79 -19.43
N LEU A 6 42.60 -6.77 -20.21
CA LEU A 6 42.53 -5.36 -19.84
C LEU A 6 41.34 -5.16 -18.90
N PHE A 7 41.59 -4.74 -17.66
CA PHE A 7 40.54 -4.22 -16.78
C PHE A 7 40.31 -2.75 -17.11
N LEU A 8 39.12 -2.46 -17.63
CA LEU A 8 38.61 -1.10 -17.84
C LEU A 8 38.02 -0.62 -16.51
N ALA A 9 38.73 0.27 -15.80
CA ALA A 9 38.20 0.95 -14.63
C ALA A 9 37.28 2.09 -15.09
N LEU A 10 35.97 1.93 -14.88
CA LEU A 10 35.01 3.02 -15.04
C LEU A 10 34.94 3.78 -13.72
N ALA A 11 35.42 5.02 -13.71
CA ALA A 11 35.30 5.93 -12.57
C ALA A 11 33.89 6.55 -12.57
N LEU A 12 33.09 6.24 -11.55
CA LEU A 12 31.86 6.97 -11.25
C LEU A 12 32.22 8.26 -10.51
N THR A 13 31.89 9.39 -11.12
CA THR A 13 31.90 10.71 -10.50
C THR A 13 30.71 10.86 -9.56
N THR A 14 30.96 10.91 -8.25
CA THR A 14 29.99 11.32 -7.24
C THR A 14 29.74 12.83 -7.35
N ALA A 15 28.53 13.23 -7.74
CA ALA A 15 28.07 14.60 -7.61
C ALA A 15 27.76 14.89 -6.14
N ALA A 16 28.51 15.80 -5.54
CA ALA A 16 28.21 16.37 -4.24
C ALA A 16 27.14 17.45 -4.40
N CYS A 17 25.94 17.23 -3.85
CA CYS A 17 24.97 18.30 -3.60
C CYS A 17 25.34 19.01 -2.30
N ALA A 18 25.46 20.32 -2.39
CA ALA A 18 25.87 21.21 -1.33
C ALA A 18 24.70 21.53 -0.38
N ASP A 19 25.03 21.54 0.91
CA ASP A 19 24.37 22.23 2.01
C ASP A 19 23.89 23.65 1.61
N ASP A 20 22.61 23.94 1.84
CA ASP A 20 22.15 25.31 2.09
C ASP A 20 21.19 25.28 3.29
N THR A 21 21.77 25.29 4.49
CA THR A 21 21.08 25.63 5.73
C THR A 21 20.90 27.14 5.79
N ALA A 22 19.64 27.60 5.83
CA ALA A 22 19.30 28.90 6.37
C ALA A 22 17.94 28.84 7.10
N ASP A 23 18.04 28.80 8.44
CA ASP A 23 17.13 29.42 9.43
C ASP A 23 16.15 30.45 8.86
N ILE A 24 14.84 30.40 9.21
CA ILE A 24 14.04 31.51 9.79
C ILE A 24 12.73 30.99 10.49
N ASP A 25 12.70 31.09 11.83
CA ASP A 25 11.62 31.56 12.74
C ASP A 25 10.12 31.23 12.50
N PRO A 26 9.44 30.44 13.37
CA PRO A 26 7.98 30.44 13.43
C PRO A 26 7.46 31.60 14.29
N LYS A 27 7.06 32.69 13.64
CA LYS A 27 6.19 33.69 14.26
C LYS A 27 4.83 33.09 14.56
N ALA A 28 4.60 32.83 15.84
CA ALA A 28 3.27 32.73 16.41
C ALA A 28 2.66 34.13 16.45
N ASP A 29 1.69 34.40 15.59
CA ASP A 29 0.76 35.52 15.76
C ASP A 29 -0.65 34.95 15.89
N SER A 30 -1.15 35.08 17.13
CA SER A 30 -2.53 34.89 17.51
C SER A 30 -3.32 36.11 17.08
N ASP A 31 -4.35 35.95 16.27
CA ASP A 31 -5.41 36.95 16.17
C ASP A 31 -6.77 36.26 16.30
N SER A 32 -7.43 36.63 17.39
CA SER A 32 -8.81 36.32 17.71
C SER A 32 -9.69 37.37 17.06
N ASP A 33 -10.64 36.99 16.23
CA ASP A 33 -11.79 37.83 15.93
C ASP A 33 -13.07 37.04 16.16
N THR A 34 -13.78 37.52 17.17
CA THR A 34 -15.12 37.12 17.57
C THR A 34 -16.05 38.12 16.91
N ASP A 35 -17.00 37.67 16.09
CA ASP A 35 -18.21 38.45 15.84
C ASP A 35 -19.41 37.53 15.69
N SER A 36 -20.41 37.82 16.52
CA SER A 36 -21.72 37.22 16.56
C SER A 36 -22.63 37.92 15.58
N ASP A 37 -23.49 37.19 14.87
CA ASP A 37 -24.79 37.71 14.51
C ASP A 37 -25.86 36.60 14.57
N SER A 38 -26.92 36.94 15.30
CA SER A 38 -28.12 36.15 15.51
C SER A 38 -29.10 36.43 14.39
N ASP A 39 -29.75 35.40 13.86
CA ASP A 39 -31.09 35.56 13.30
C ASP A 39 -31.99 34.37 13.64
N SER A 40 -33.16 34.73 14.16
CA SER A 40 -34.22 33.84 14.59
C SER A 40 -35.13 33.52 13.41
N GLY A 41 -35.40 32.23 13.18
CA GLY A 41 -36.43 31.77 12.26
C GLY A 41 -37.09 30.51 12.81
N SER A 42 -38.24 30.69 13.47
CA SER A 42 -39.19 29.61 13.77
C SER A 42 -40.15 29.49 12.60
N ASP A 43 -40.37 28.28 12.07
CA ASP A 43 -41.64 27.93 11.44
C ASP A 43 -41.96 26.45 11.65
N SER A 44 -43.22 26.23 11.97
CA SER A 44 -43.79 24.99 12.50
C SER A 44 -44.35 24.10 11.38
N GLY A 45 -44.13 22.80 11.53
CA GLY A 45 -45.14 21.75 11.30
C GLY A 45 -45.43 21.33 9.85
N SER A 46 -45.34 20.02 9.62
CA SER A 46 -46.49 19.18 9.20
C SER A 46 -46.06 17.72 9.16
N ASP A 47 -46.73 16.90 9.97
CA ASP A 47 -46.72 15.45 9.87
C ASP A 47 -47.35 15.00 8.55
N SER A 48 -46.79 13.96 7.94
CA SER A 48 -47.49 13.10 6.98
C SER A 48 -46.85 11.73 7.02
N ASP A 49 -47.46 10.84 7.80
CA ASP A 49 -47.27 9.40 7.71
C ASP A 49 -47.74 8.91 6.34
N SER A 50 -46.93 8.08 5.70
CA SER A 50 -47.38 7.10 4.71
C SER A 50 -46.37 5.97 4.69
N ASP A 51 -46.76 4.87 5.35
CA ASP A 51 -46.15 3.57 5.22
C ASP A 51 -46.07 3.18 3.75
N THR A 52 -44.91 2.72 3.31
CA THR A 52 -44.82 1.72 2.25
C THR A 52 -43.61 0.84 2.54
N ASP A 53 -43.89 -0.33 3.14
CA ASP A 53 -43.05 -1.50 2.97
C ASP A 53 -42.85 -1.72 1.46
N SER A 54 -41.64 -1.51 0.99
CA SER A 54 -41.13 -2.23 -0.16
C SER A 54 -39.72 -2.64 0.23
N GLY A 55 -39.62 -3.89 0.68
CA GLY A 55 -38.39 -4.64 0.57
C GLY A 55 -37.92 -4.50 -0.86
N SER A 56 -36.87 -3.74 -1.03
CA SER A 56 -35.86 -4.09 -1.99
C SER A 56 -34.73 -4.54 -1.11
N ASP A 57 -34.59 -5.85 -1.00
CA ASP A 57 -33.27 -6.44 -0.92
C ASP A 57 -32.43 -5.65 -1.91
N SER A 58 -31.53 -4.81 -1.39
CA SER A 58 -30.43 -4.31 -2.20
C SER A 58 -29.61 -5.56 -2.50
N ASP A 59 -30.06 -6.31 -3.50
CA ASP A 59 -29.18 -6.96 -4.44
C ASP A 59 -28.32 -5.84 -5.00
N SER A 60 -27.32 -5.45 -4.22
CA SER A 60 -26.10 -4.84 -4.71
C SER A 60 -25.41 -5.91 -5.55
N THR A 61 -26.05 -6.35 -6.63
CA THR A 61 -25.35 -6.78 -7.83
C THR A 61 -24.88 -5.49 -8.53
N GLY A 62 -24.15 -4.65 -7.79
CA GLY A 62 -22.99 -4.04 -8.43
C GLY A 62 -22.18 -5.26 -8.80
N GLU A 63 -22.13 -5.58 -10.09
CA GLU A 63 -21.12 -6.49 -10.59
C GLU A 63 -19.80 -5.82 -10.17
N GLU A 64 -19.31 -6.19 -9.00
CA GLU A 64 -17.99 -5.82 -8.51
C GLU A 64 -17.06 -6.23 -9.64
N SER A 65 -16.61 -5.23 -10.42
CA SER A 65 -16.26 -5.42 -11.83
C SER A 65 -15.09 -6.38 -12.07
N TRP A 66 -14.43 -6.79 -10.98
CA TRP A 66 -13.28 -7.67 -10.95
C TRP A 66 -13.40 -8.76 -9.87
N LEU A 67 -14.57 -8.96 -9.24
CA LEU A 67 -14.79 -10.04 -8.28
C LEU A 67 -14.66 -11.40 -8.98
N PRO A 68 -13.68 -12.24 -8.59
CA PRO A 68 -13.53 -13.56 -9.18
C PRO A 68 -14.70 -14.48 -8.83
N PRO A 69 -15.12 -15.40 -9.71
CA PRO A 69 -16.21 -16.33 -9.44
C PRO A 69 -15.94 -17.24 -8.22
N GLU A 70 -14.68 -17.50 -7.89
CA GLU A 70 -14.23 -18.26 -6.71
C GLU A 70 -14.52 -17.53 -5.39
N CYS A 71 -14.77 -16.22 -5.46
CA CYS A 71 -15.09 -15.36 -4.34
C CYS A 71 -16.59 -15.08 -4.18
N VAL A 72 -17.44 -15.61 -5.06
CA VAL A 72 -18.89 -15.46 -4.91
C VAL A 72 -19.37 -16.26 -3.70
N ASP A 73 -20.22 -15.64 -2.88
CA ASP A 73 -20.77 -16.21 -1.63
C ASP A 73 -19.73 -16.58 -0.55
N VAL A 74 -18.48 -16.09 -0.64
CA VAL A 74 -17.50 -16.27 0.43
C VAL A 74 -17.54 -15.10 1.40
N SER A 75 -17.41 -15.39 2.71
CA SER A 75 -17.42 -14.36 3.74
C SER A 75 -16.07 -13.69 3.94
N THR A 76 -14.97 -14.22 3.40
CA THR A 76 -13.63 -13.69 3.64
C THR A 76 -12.71 -13.97 2.44
N PRO A 77 -11.81 -13.03 2.09
CA PRO A 77 -10.91 -13.20 0.96
C PRO A 77 -9.89 -14.34 1.16
N TYR A 78 -9.74 -14.85 2.39
CA TYR A 78 -8.79 -15.91 2.73
C TYR A 78 -9.34 -17.33 2.58
N PHE A 79 -10.62 -17.49 2.21
CA PHE A 79 -11.26 -18.81 2.18
C PHE A 79 -11.23 -19.44 0.79
N GLY A 80 -10.89 -20.73 0.73
CA GLY A 80 -10.84 -21.49 -0.52
C GLY A 80 -9.85 -20.91 -1.53
N ASP A 81 -10.23 -20.96 -2.81
CA ASP A 81 -9.41 -20.47 -3.93
C ASP A 81 -9.59 -18.96 -4.18
N CYS A 82 -10.46 -18.29 -3.41
CA CYS A 82 -10.75 -16.87 -3.58
C CYS A 82 -9.50 -15.99 -3.45
N ARG A 83 -8.60 -16.30 -2.51
CA ARG A 83 -7.36 -15.54 -2.32
C ARG A 83 -6.50 -15.53 -3.57
N GLU A 84 -6.25 -16.70 -4.15
CA GLU A 84 -5.43 -16.85 -5.36
C GLU A 84 -6.10 -16.16 -6.55
N ALA A 85 -7.42 -16.31 -6.67
CA ALA A 85 -8.19 -15.66 -7.73
C ALA A 85 -8.17 -14.12 -7.62
N LEU A 86 -8.21 -13.55 -6.40
CA LEU A 86 -8.10 -12.10 -6.18
C LEU A 86 -6.71 -11.58 -6.57
N VAL A 87 -5.67 -12.32 -6.21
CA VAL A 87 -4.29 -11.99 -6.57
C VAL A 87 -4.11 -12.01 -8.10
N GLU A 88 -4.62 -13.05 -8.78
CA GLU A 88 -4.60 -13.15 -10.24
C GLU A 88 -5.41 -12.02 -10.91
N ALA A 89 -6.59 -11.70 -10.37
CA ALA A 89 -7.43 -10.63 -10.88
C ALA A 89 -6.73 -9.27 -10.80
N CYS A 90 -6.13 -8.90 -9.66
CA CYS A 90 -5.36 -7.66 -9.58
C CYS A 90 -4.13 -7.69 -10.49
N ALA A 91 -3.41 -8.81 -10.56
CA ALA A 91 -2.24 -8.94 -11.42
C ALA A 91 -2.54 -8.77 -12.92
N SER A 92 -3.81 -8.95 -13.33
CA SER A 92 -4.25 -8.70 -14.70
C SER A 92 -4.23 -7.22 -15.11
N PHE A 93 -4.24 -6.29 -14.15
CA PHE A 93 -4.11 -4.85 -14.40
C PHE A 93 -2.63 -4.47 -14.51
N THR A 94 -2.15 -4.23 -15.72
CA THR A 94 -0.72 -4.01 -15.98
C THR A 94 -0.31 -2.53 -16.05
N SER A 95 -1.13 -1.61 -15.53
CA SER A 95 -0.85 -0.17 -15.59
C SER A 95 -1.12 0.55 -14.26
N GLU A 96 -0.30 1.55 -13.98
CA GLU A 96 -0.44 2.45 -12.83
C GLU A 96 -1.77 3.21 -12.83
N ALA A 97 -2.31 3.50 -14.02
CA ALA A 97 -3.56 4.22 -14.16
C ALA A 97 -4.78 3.33 -13.91
N ASP A 98 -4.72 2.04 -14.26
CA ASP A 98 -5.88 1.15 -14.19
C ASP A 98 -5.96 0.41 -12.85
N CYS A 99 -4.81 -0.02 -12.32
CA CYS A 99 -4.74 -0.83 -11.10
C CYS A 99 -5.44 -0.20 -9.88
N PRO A 100 -5.19 1.06 -9.49
CA PRO A 100 -5.82 1.66 -8.31
C PRO A 100 -7.24 2.18 -8.58
N THR A 101 -7.73 2.14 -9.82
CA THR A 101 -9.07 2.63 -10.16
C THR A 101 -10.16 1.57 -9.98
N GLN A 102 -9.78 0.36 -9.58
CA GLN A 102 -10.74 -0.69 -9.28
C GLN A 102 -11.49 -0.35 -7.99
N ASP A 103 -12.81 -0.47 -8.04
CA ASP A 103 -13.63 -0.30 -6.84
C ASP A 103 -13.23 -1.34 -5.79
N PRO A 104 -13.10 -0.97 -4.50
CA PRO A 104 -12.73 -1.93 -3.46
C PRO A 104 -13.79 -3.02 -3.31
N LEU A 105 -13.36 -4.27 -3.09
CA LEU A 105 -14.26 -5.38 -2.81
C LEU A 105 -14.51 -5.49 -1.31
N GLN A 106 -15.77 -5.70 -0.93
CA GLN A 106 -16.15 -5.80 0.47
C GLN A 106 -16.58 -7.22 0.85
N PHE A 107 -15.92 -7.79 1.85
CA PHE A 107 -16.28 -9.08 2.44
C PHE A 107 -16.75 -8.91 3.89
N ASP A 108 -17.60 -9.83 4.35
CA ASP A 108 -18.19 -9.85 5.71
C ASP A 108 -18.79 -8.50 6.15
N GLY A 109 -19.60 -7.89 5.28
CA GLY A 109 -20.25 -6.60 5.56
C GLY A 109 -19.27 -5.43 5.70
N GLY A 110 -18.11 -5.49 5.03
CA GLY A 110 -17.08 -4.45 5.04
C GLY A 110 -16.00 -4.66 6.10
N SER A 111 -15.97 -5.81 6.77
CA SER A 111 -14.90 -6.13 7.73
C SER A 111 -13.56 -6.42 7.04
N TYR A 112 -13.60 -6.80 5.77
CA TYR A 112 -12.42 -6.88 4.90
C TYR A 112 -12.68 -6.06 3.64
N GLU A 113 -11.84 -5.06 3.41
CA GLU A 113 -11.84 -4.26 2.19
C GLU A 113 -10.60 -4.63 1.38
N VAL A 114 -10.81 -5.23 0.20
CA VAL A 114 -9.72 -5.66 -0.70
C VAL A 114 -9.54 -4.63 -1.80
N HIS A 115 -8.29 -4.22 -2.02
CA HIS A 115 -7.89 -3.27 -3.04
C HIS A 115 -6.85 -3.88 -3.97
N CYS A 116 -6.86 -3.41 -5.21
CA CYS A 116 -5.71 -3.50 -6.10
C CYS A 116 -4.83 -2.25 -5.93
N GLY A 117 -3.54 -2.45 -5.61
CA GLY A 117 -2.55 -1.38 -5.47
C GLY A 117 -1.43 -1.52 -6.48
N TRP A 118 -0.93 -0.41 -7.03
CA TRP A 118 0.23 -0.39 -7.92
C TRP A 118 1.50 -0.19 -7.10
N ASN A 119 2.36 -1.21 -7.05
CA ASN A 119 3.47 -1.23 -6.09
C ASN A 119 4.79 -1.55 -6.75
N GLU A 120 5.82 -1.01 -6.11
CA GLU A 120 7.20 -1.35 -6.39
C GLU A 120 7.56 -2.70 -5.74
N VAL A 121 8.20 -3.53 -6.56
CA VAL A 121 8.68 -4.86 -6.20
C VAL A 121 10.13 -4.97 -6.58
N THR A 122 10.95 -5.29 -5.59
CA THR A 122 12.40 -5.40 -5.74
C THR A 122 12.83 -6.81 -5.38
N ARG A 123 13.47 -7.48 -6.34
CA ARG A 123 13.94 -8.84 -6.18
C ARG A 123 15.38 -8.88 -5.68
N VAL A 124 15.67 -9.72 -4.70
CA VAL A 124 17.03 -10.00 -4.25
C VAL A 124 17.59 -11.17 -5.05
N SER A 125 18.50 -10.86 -5.98
CA SER A 125 19.16 -11.87 -6.82
C SER A 125 20.21 -12.70 -6.06
N ASP A 126 20.79 -12.16 -4.99
CA ASP A 126 21.70 -12.88 -4.08
C ASP A 126 21.62 -12.32 -2.66
N GLU A 127 21.01 -13.08 -1.75
CA GLU A 127 20.81 -12.71 -0.35
C GLU A 127 22.12 -12.57 0.42
N ALA A 128 23.14 -13.39 0.11
CA ALA A 128 24.40 -13.36 0.85
C ALA A 128 25.20 -12.07 0.66
N SER A 129 25.00 -11.39 -0.48
CA SER A 129 25.61 -10.10 -0.80
C SER A 129 24.61 -8.95 -0.84
N CYS A 130 23.32 -9.22 -0.59
CA CYS A 130 22.20 -8.31 -0.82
C CYS A 130 22.23 -7.65 -2.20
N THR A 131 22.55 -8.42 -3.24
CA THR A 131 22.49 -7.92 -4.62
C THR A 131 21.05 -7.91 -5.09
N VAL A 132 20.52 -6.72 -5.37
CA VAL A 132 19.14 -6.52 -5.84
C VAL A 132 19.08 -6.28 -7.34
N GLU A 133 17.97 -6.72 -7.94
CA GLU A 133 17.59 -6.36 -9.31
C GLU A 133 17.00 -4.94 -9.34
N ALA A 134 16.86 -4.35 -10.53
CA ALA A 134 16.18 -3.07 -10.67
C ALA A 134 14.71 -3.24 -10.25
N PRO A 135 14.13 -2.28 -9.49
CA PRO A 135 12.74 -2.35 -9.09
C PRO A 135 11.80 -2.46 -10.29
N THR A 136 10.74 -3.23 -10.12
CA THR A 136 9.67 -3.38 -11.11
C THR A 136 8.35 -2.97 -10.48
N MET A 137 7.40 -2.51 -11.30
CA MET A 137 6.06 -2.16 -10.82
C MET A 137 5.06 -3.24 -11.21
N ARG A 138 4.19 -3.64 -10.28
CA ARG A 138 3.06 -4.54 -10.57
C ARG A 138 1.83 -4.21 -9.74
N CYS A 139 0.67 -4.59 -10.25
CA CYS A 139 -0.57 -4.50 -9.51
C CYS A 139 -0.72 -5.69 -8.56
N MET A 140 -1.10 -5.42 -7.31
CA MET A 140 -1.15 -6.42 -6.24
C MET A 140 -2.44 -6.30 -5.45
N ALA A 141 -3.00 -7.43 -5.04
CA ALA A 141 -4.19 -7.49 -4.20
C ALA A 141 -3.81 -7.47 -2.72
N GLY A 142 -4.47 -6.61 -1.94
CA GLY A 142 -4.27 -6.54 -0.50
C GLY A 142 -5.49 -6.04 0.25
N VAL A 143 -5.47 -6.21 1.56
CA VAL A 143 -6.52 -5.76 2.48
C VAL A 143 -6.09 -4.50 3.21
N VAL A 144 -7.04 -3.62 3.49
CA VAL A 144 -6.79 -2.44 4.33
C VAL A 144 -7.21 -2.73 5.76
N PRO A 145 -6.29 -2.82 6.73
CA PRO A 145 -6.63 -3.07 8.13
C PRO A 145 -7.26 -1.85 8.82
N GLY A 146 -7.41 -0.71 8.12
CA GLY A 146 -8.13 0.49 8.58
C GLY A 146 -7.47 1.29 9.70
N SER A 147 -6.40 0.78 10.33
CA SER A 147 -5.75 1.40 11.49
C SER A 147 -4.29 1.80 11.27
N ILE A 148 -3.72 1.53 10.09
CA ILE A 148 -2.30 1.75 9.80
C ILE A 148 -2.20 2.81 8.70
N GLY A 149 -1.61 3.95 9.03
CA GLY A 149 -1.30 4.99 8.04
C GLY A 149 -0.20 4.51 7.09
N CYS A 150 -0.26 4.94 5.84
CA CYS A 150 0.75 4.58 4.86
C CYS A 150 2.02 5.42 5.08
N ALA A 151 3.13 4.74 5.40
CA ALA A 151 4.45 5.35 5.48
C ALA A 151 5.23 5.05 4.18
N SER A 152 6.22 5.88 3.87
CA SER A 152 7.20 5.53 2.85
C SER A 152 7.91 4.22 3.25
N ALA A 153 8.12 3.33 2.29
CA ALA A 153 8.92 2.11 2.47
C ALA A 153 10.35 2.42 2.94
N CYS A 154 10.89 3.55 2.47
CA CYS A 154 12.28 3.94 2.64
C CYS A 154 12.42 5.34 3.23
N PRO A 155 12.02 5.59 4.49
CA PRO A 155 12.26 6.88 5.11
C PRO A 155 13.76 7.08 5.35
N VAL A 156 14.30 8.21 4.88
CA VAL A 156 15.74 8.57 4.98
C VAL A 156 16.31 8.59 6.40
N ASP A 157 15.45 8.71 7.41
CA ASP A 157 15.83 8.79 8.83
C ASP A 157 15.23 7.65 9.69
N ALA A 158 14.67 6.61 9.07
CA ALA A 158 14.07 5.51 9.83
C ALA A 158 15.13 4.50 10.29
N PRO A 159 15.28 4.27 11.61
CA PRO A 159 16.19 3.25 12.11
C PRO A 159 15.71 1.82 11.85
N ASP A 160 14.50 1.63 11.30
CA ASP A 160 13.86 0.32 11.15
C ASP A 160 13.15 0.15 9.80
N LEU A 161 13.90 0.36 8.70
CA LEU A 161 13.45 0.12 7.31
C LEU A 161 12.89 -1.28 7.09
N TYR A 162 13.48 -2.22 7.80
CA TYR A 162 13.06 -3.61 7.86
C TYR A 162 11.54 -3.73 8.07
N SER A 163 10.98 -3.06 9.08
CA SER A 163 9.55 -3.14 9.44
C SER A 163 8.57 -2.66 8.37
N ALA A 164 9.05 -1.95 7.36
CA ALA A 164 8.22 -1.37 6.31
C ALA A 164 7.89 -2.35 5.17
N PHE A 165 8.60 -3.48 5.06
CA PHE A 165 8.48 -4.36 3.90
C PHE A 165 7.72 -5.67 4.18
N GLU A 166 6.96 -6.10 3.19
CA GLU A 166 6.42 -7.45 3.10
C GLU A 166 7.29 -8.29 2.13
N VAL A 167 7.50 -9.56 2.48
CA VAL A 167 8.30 -10.51 1.68
C VAL A 167 7.37 -11.40 0.87
N PHE A 168 7.77 -11.67 -0.37
CA PHE A 168 7.08 -12.56 -1.31
C PHE A 168 8.04 -13.57 -1.88
N ASN A 169 7.56 -14.80 -2.12
CA ASN A 169 8.31 -15.90 -2.76
C ASN A 169 9.71 -16.17 -2.17
N ASP A 170 9.97 -15.71 -0.94
CA ASP A 170 11.26 -15.74 -0.23
C ASP A 170 12.42 -14.97 -0.90
N ASP A 171 12.18 -14.24 -2.00
CA ASP A 171 13.21 -13.47 -2.73
C ASP A 171 12.77 -12.07 -3.19
N GLU A 172 11.51 -11.67 -2.95
CA GLU A 172 10.97 -10.38 -3.35
C GLU A 172 10.57 -9.52 -2.14
N PHE A 173 10.95 -8.25 -2.21
CA PHE A 173 10.46 -7.19 -1.33
C PHE A 173 9.37 -6.41 -2.04
N VAL A 174 8.30 -6.12 -1.31
CA VAL A 174 7.24 -5.24 -1.78
C VAL A 174 7.10 -4.09 -0.82
N ALA A 175 7.16 -2.88 -1.37
CA ALA A 175 6.90 -1.67 -0.61
C ALA A 175 5.46 -1.70 -0.02
N PRO A 176 5.22 -1.10 1.15
CA PRO A 176 3.86 -0.98 1.67
C PRO A 176 3.06 -0.14 0.68
N GLY A 177 1.94 -0.69 0.21
CA GLY A 177 1.05 0.03 -0.70
C GLY A 177 0.19 1.01 0.07
N CYS A 178 -0.18 2.09 -0.59
CA CYS A 178 -1.11 3.07 -0.04
C CYS A 178 -2.42 3.05 -0.80
N THR A 179 -3.54 3.11 -0.08
CA THR A 179 -4.79 3.59 -0.68
C THR A 179 -4.70 5.09 -0.97
N ALA A 180 -5.61 5.60 -1.80
CA ALA A 180 -5.75 7.03 -2.06
C ALA A 180 -5.98 7.85 -0.77
N ASP A 181 -6.65 7.24 0.22
CA ASP A 181 -6.93 7.84 1.53
C ASP A 181 -5.76 7.72 2.52
N GLY A 182 -4.62 7.18 2.07
CA GLY A 182 -3.38 7.13 2.87
C GLY A 182 -3.34 6.00 3.90
N PHE A 183 -4.12 4.93 3.71
CA PHE A 183 -4.02 3.72 4.53
C PHE A 183 -3.05 2.72 3.92
N ALA A 184 -2.29 2.02 4.77
CA ALA A 184 -1.44 0.94 4.33
C ALA A 184 -2.28 -0.25 3.86
N ILE A 185 -1.86 -0.86 2.75
CA ILE A 185 -2.42 -2.10 2.22
C ILE A 185 -1.52 -3.24 2.67
N SER A 186 -2.10 -4.26 3.32
CA SER A 186 -1.40 -5.50 3.63
C SER A 186 -1.71 -6.54 2.58
N TRP A 187 -0.69 -7.16 2.00
CA TRP A 187 -0.89 -7.94 0.79
C TRP A 187 -1.38 -9.36 1.06
N LEU A 188 -2.26 -9.86 0.19
CA LEU A 188 -2.89 -11.17 0.39
C LEU A 188 -1.91 -12.35 0.23
N ASP A 189 -0.85 -12.18 -0.57
CA ASP A 189 0.07 -13.25 -0.95
C ASP A 189 1.48 -13.09 -0.35
N SER A 190 1.62 -12.26 0.69
CA SER A 190 2.90 -12.13 1.38
C SER A 190 3.24 -13.40 2.15
N SER A 191 4.50 -13.84 2.03
CA SER A 191 5.03 -15.01 2.74
C SER A 191 5.53 -14.66 4.15
N GLY A 192 5.71 -13.37 4.42
CA GLY A 192 6.09 -12.88 5.74
C GLY A 192 6.23 -11.36 5.81
N LEU A 193 6.38 -10.88 7.04
CA LEU A 193 6.68 -9.49 7.32
C LEU A 193 8.11 -9.38 7.80
N CYS A 194 8.81 -8.34 7.34
CA CYS A 194 10.08 -7.96 7.92
C CYS A 194 9.84 -7.17 9.22
N ALA A 195 9.06 -7.66 10.20
CA ALA A 195 8.75 -6.91 11.44
C ALA A 195 9.38 -7.51 12.71
N ILE A 196 9.86 -6.70 13.66
CA ILE A 196 10.78 -7.17 14.72
C ILE A 196 9.96 -7.78 15.84
N ASN A 197 10.50 -8.80 16.50
CA ASN A 197 9.84 -9.47 17.63
C ASN A 197 8.49 -10.13 17.27
N ILE A 198 8.31 -10.52 16.00
CA ILE A 198 7.17 -11.33 15.57
C ILE A 198 7.55 -12.83 15.61
N ASP A 199 6.54 -13.69 15.74
CA ASP A 199 6.68 -15.15 15.66
C ASP A 199 5.80 -15.66 14.50
N PRO A 200 6.35 -16.36 13.49
CA PRO A 200 7.76 -16.75 13.31
C PRO A 200 8.70 -15.56 13.11
N PRO A 201 10.01 -15.68 13.44
CA PRO A 201 10.97 -14.60 13.23
C PRO A 201 11.01 -14.19 11.76
N ALA A 202 11.33 -12.93 11.51
CA ALA A 202 11.41 -12.43 10.15
C ALA A 202 12.40 -13.22 9.28
N PRO A 203 12.09 -13.38 7.98
CA PRO A 203 12.99 -14.03 7.04
C PRO A 203 14.37 -13.36 6.99
N SER A 204 15.43 -14.15 6.76
CA SER A 204 16.82 -13.62 6.69
C SER A 204 17.02 -12.62 5.55
N ILE A 205 16.21 -12.74 4.49
CA ILE A 205 16.23 -11.79 3.37
C ILE A 205 16.01 -10.35 3.84
N CYS A 206 15.27 -10.14 4.93
CA CYS A 206 14.96 -8.84 5.51
C CYS A 206 16.21 -8.04 5.93
N ASP A 207 17.36 -8.69 6.12
CA ASP A 207 18.64 -8.01 6.34
C ASP A 207 19.08 -7.19 5.11
N CYS A 208 18.51 -7.46 3.92
CA CYS A 208 18.77 -6.73 2.68
C CYS A 208 17.87 -5.51 2.45
N ALA A 209 16.99 -5.15 3.39
CA ALA A 209 16.06 -4.02 3.24
C ALA A 209 16.76 -2.69 2.88
N GLN A 210 17.95 -2.43 3.41
CA GLN A 210 18.73 -1.24 3.04
C GLN A 210 19.13 -1.25 1.55
N ALA A 211 19.59 -2.40 1.04
CA ALA A 211 19.99 -2.52 -0.37
C ALA A 211 18.79 -2.35 -1.31
N VAL A 212 17.60 -2.77 -0.88
CA VAL A 212 16.34 -2.52 -1.58
C VAL A 212 16.05 -1.02 -1.62
N CYS A 213 16.15 -0.32 -0.48
CA CYS A 213 15.95 1.13 -0.44
C CYS A 213 16.97 1.93 -1.25
N ASP A 214 18.22 1.48 -1.31
CA ASP A 214 19.27 2.15 -2.09
C ASP A 214 19.10 1.99 -3.62
N ALA A 215 18.25 1.04 -4.06
CA ALA A 215 18.00 0.75 -5.47
C ALA A 215 16.81 1.50 -6.08
N GLY A 216 15.94 2.10 -5.24
CA GLY A 216 14.75 2.87 -5.61
C GLY A 216 14.98 4.38 -5.65
#